data_AF-A0A7X9B316-F1
#
_entry.id   AF-A0A7X9B316-F1
#
_cell.length_a   1.000
_cell.length_b   1.000
_cell.length_c   1.000
_cell.angle_alpha   90.00
_cell.angle_beta   90.00
_cell.angle_gamma   90.00
#
_symmetry.space_group_name_H-M   'P 1'
#
loop_
_entity.id
_entity.type
_entity.pdbx_description
1 polymer ?
#
loop_
_entity_poly.entity_id
_entity_poly.type
_entity_poly.pdbx_seq_one_letter_code
_entity_poly.pdbx_strand_id
1 'polypeptide(L)'
;MTNEAKIKSILDTLNEVNEELLALPDDMLLSIDPRDNESISTRSAFMQEYNVQLEDFSAGITRITTLLKNFFDVDPEQEDEESNIGEKQHRDRIVQELDRNESHSLDESFTFKRPYGFVLNDRAYKGLKTWKNLYLHVLNYLYESDPSRFVTVTQDKTWISRRDNPAFSANPSELRVAAPIPGDLYAEINLSANSMVKNIKKLLTSYGIPLTAMKVYLREDRDAAAKSDDSSN
;
A
#
# COMPACT_ATOMS: atom_id res chain seq x y z
N MET A 1 -1.33 -3.12 -29.16
CA MET A 1 -0.90 -2.42 -27.93
C MET A 1 -0.02 -1.25 -28.33
N THR A 2 -0.40 -0.04 -27.92
CA THR A 2 0.43 1.17 -28.03
C THR A 2 1.70 1.02 -27.17
N ASN A 3 2.73 1.83 -27.42
CA ASN A 3 3.95 1.81 -26.60
C ASN A 3 3.64 2.16 -25.12
N GLU A 4 2.74 3.11 -24.89
CA GLU A 4 2.25 3.48 -23.56
C GLU A 4 1.61 2.29 -22.82
N ALA A 5 0.72 1.54 -23.48
CA ALA A 5 0.09 0.37 -22.87
C ALA A 5 1.11 -0.72 -22.48
N LYS A 6 2.19 -0.88 -23.27
CA LYS A 6 3.28 -1.81 -22.93
C LYS A 6 4.09 -1.32 -21.75
N ILE A 7 4.42 -0.02 -21.71
CA ILE A 7 5.14 0.60 -20.59
C ILE A 7 4.35 0.43 -19.29
N LYS A 8 3.04 0.74 -19.33
CA LYS A 8 2.12 0.55 -18.21
C LYS A 8 2.13 -0.90 -17.71
N SER A 9 1.96 -1.87 -18.63
CA SER A 9 1.98 -3.29 -18.27
C SER A 9 3.29 -3.71 -17.61
N ILE A 10 4.45 -3.24 -18.10
CA ILE A 10 5.75 -3.57 -17.51
C ILE A 10 5.88 -2.97 -16.11
N LEU A 11 5.49 -1.72 -15.93
CA LEU A 11 5.53 -1.05 -14.63
C LEU A 11 4.60 -1.73 -13.61
N ASP A 12 3.40 -2.11 -14.04
CA ASP A 12 2.45 -2.86 -13.20
C ASP A 12 3.06 -4.21 -12.76
N THR A 13 3.70 -4.96 -13.66
CA THR A 13 4.40 -6.21 -13.32
C THR A 13 5.59 -5.99 -12.39
N LEU A 14 6.39 -4.94 -12.59
CA LEU A 14 7.51 -4.64 -11.71
C LEU A 14 7.04 -4.32 -10.28
N ASN A 15 6.00 -3.50 -10.15
CA ASN A 15 5.42 -3.17 -8.86
C ASN A 15 4.84 -4.41 -8.16
N GLU A 16 4.18 -5.30 -8.91
CA GLU A 16 3.67 -6.58 -8.40
C GLU A 16 4.76 -7.43 -7.78
N VAL A 17 5.82 -7.70 -8.54
CA VAL A 17 6.96 -8.49 -8.06
C VAL A 17 7.57 -7.84 -6.82
N ASN A 18 7.66 -6.51 -6.78
CA ASN A 18 8.18 -5.81 -5.62
C ASN A 18 7.31 -6.00 -4.36
N GLU A 19 5.99 -5.85 -4.49
CA GLU A 19 5.06 -6.05 -3.38
C GLU A 19 5.08 -7.50 -2.86
N GLU A 20 5.17 -8.48 -3.76
CA GLU A 20 5.30 -9.90 -3.39
C GLU A 20 6.60 -10.16 -2.64
N LEU A 21 7.73 -9.62 -3.12
CA LEU A 21 9.02 -9.76 -2.44
C LEU A 21 9.06 -9.05 -1.08
N LEU A 22 8.34 -7.94 -0.92
CA LEU A 22 8.19 -7.26 0.37
C LEU A 22 7.31 -8.05 1.36
N ALA A 23 6.34 -8.82 0.86
CA ALA A 23 5.47 -9.66 1.67
C ALA A 23 6.10 -11.01 2.04
N LEU A 24 6.99 -11.52 1.20
CA LEU A 24 7.60 -12.84 1.35
C LEU A 24 8.31 -13.08 2.71
N PRO A 25 9.05 -12.12 3.30
CA PRO A 25 9.61 -12.25 4.64
C PRO A 25 8.61 -12.71 5.72
N ASP A 26 7.36 -12.23 5.66
CA ASP A 26 6.34 -12.55 6.66
C ASP A 26 6.03 -14.06 6.66
N ASP A 27 5.99 -14.69 5.49
CA ASP A 27 5.75 -16.14 5.32
C ASP A 27 7.01 -16.96 5.59
N MET A 28 8.15 -16.47 5.10
CA MET A 28 9.47 -17.08 5.27
C MET A 28 9.83 -17.33 6.74
N LEU A 29 9.39 -16.47 7.66
CA LEU A 29 9.66 -16.61 9.09
C LEU A 29 8.79 -17.68 9.77
N LEU A 30 7.64 -18.05 9.20
CA LEU A 30 6.75 -19.08 9.76
C LEU A 30 7.36 -20.49 9.72
N SER A 31 8.28 -20.71 8.78
CA SER A 31 8.94 -22.01 8.56
C SER A 31 10.11 -22.31 9.49
N ILE A 32 10.47 -21.39 10.40
CA ILE A 32 11.64 -21.53 11.28
C ILE A 32 11.27 -22.40 12.49
N ASP A 33 12.09 -23.43 12.77
CA ASP A 33 12.04 -24.12 14.06
C ASP A 33 12.71 -23.25 15.13
N PRO A 34 11.96 -22.70 16.10
CA PRO A 34 12.51 -21.81 17.12
C PRO A 34 13.41 -22.53 18.13
N ARG A 35 13.50 -23.87 18.09
CA ARG A 35 14.33 -24.67 18.98
C ARG A 35 15.64 -25.13 18.34
N ASP A 36 15.82 -24.87 17.04
CA ASP A 36 17.04 -25.19 16.32
C ASP A 36 17.87 -23.91 16.06
N ASN A 37 18.97 -23.79 16.81
CA ASN A 37 19.88 -22.65 16.68
C ASN A 37 20.57 -22.58 15.30
N GLU A 38 20.78 -23.72 14.64
CA GLU A 38 21.38 -23.75 13.29
C GLU A 38 20.40 -23.20 12.25
N SER A 39 19.12 -23.61 12.32
CA SER A 39 18.04 -23.04 11.51
C SER A 39 17.89 -21.53 11.71
N ILE A 40 17.91 -21.06 12.96
CA ILE A 40 17.84 -19.62 13.28
C ILE A 40 19.02 -18.85 12.66
N SER A 41 20.24 -19.32 12.86
CA SER A 41 21.45 -18.63 12.39
C SER A 41 21.53 -18.59 10.86
N THR A 42 21.31 -19.71 10.20
CA THR A 42 21.29 -19.82 8.73
C THR A 42 20.23 -18.90 8.14
N ARG A 43 19.05 -18.89 8.74
CA ARG A 43 17.96 -18.02 8.28
C ARG A 43 18.24 -16.55 8.52
N SER A 44 18.83 -16.19 9.66
CA SER A 44 19.25 -14.82 9.94
C SER A 44 20.23 -14.30 8.89
N ALA A 45 21.25 -15.10 8.54
CA ALA A 45 22.23 -14.74 7.52
C ALA A 45 21.57 -14.55 6.14
N PHE A 46 20.72 -15.49 5.71
CA PHE A 46 19.93 -15.34 4.49
C PHE A 46 19.07 -14.07 4.50
N MET A 47 18.35 -13.80 5.60
CA MET A 47 17.46 -12.64 5.68
C MET A 47 18.22 -11.32 5.62
N GLN A 48 19.44 -11.25 6.17
CA GLN A 48 20.28 -10.07 6.04
C GLN A 48 20.63 -9.81 4.58
N GLU A 49 21.11 -10.83 3.86
CA GLU A 49 21.45 -10.70 2.44
C GLU A 49 20.22 -10.39 1.58
N TYR A 50 19.11 -11.10 1.79
CA TYR A 50 17.85 -10.88 1.10
C TYR A 50 17.36 -9.44 1.26
N ASN A 51 17.37 -8.89 2.47
CA ASN A 51 16.90 -7.53 2.73
C ASN A 51 17.75 -6.48 2.01
N VAL A 52 19.07 -6.68 1.94
CA VAL A 52 19.97 -5.78 1.18
C VAL A 52 19.62 -5.82 -0.31
N GLN A 53 19.49 -7.02 -0.89
CA GLN A 53 19.15 -7.16 -2.31
C GLN A 53 17.76 -6.60 -2.64
N LEU A 54 16.78 -6.78 -1.74
CA LEU A 54 15.45 -6.25 -1.91
C LEU A 54 15.44 -4.72 -1.84
N GLU A 55 16.22 -4.11 -0.96
CA GLU A 55 16.37 -2.65 -0.89
C GLU A 55 16.93 -2.08 -2.19
N ASP A 56 17.99 -2.69 -2.73
CA ASP A 56 18.56 -2.30 -4.03
C ASP A 56 17.57 -2.47 -5.19
N PHE A 57 16.79 -3.56 -5.18
CA PHE A 57 15.76 -3.84 -6.17
C PHE A 57 14.62 -2.79 -6.12
N SER A 58 14.07 -2.52 -4.94
CA SER A 58 13.05 -1.48 -4.72
C SER A 58 13.53 -0.12 -5.22
N ALA A 59 14.76 0.28 -4.86
CA ALA A 59 15.35 1.54 -5.31
C ALA A 59 15.58 1.56 -6.83
N GLY A 60 15.89 0.41 -7.43
CA GLY A 60 15.96 0.22 -8.89
C GLY A 60 14.61 0.50 -9.57
N ILE A 61 13.54 -0.12 -9.07
CA ILE A 61 12.18 0.08 -9.60
C ILE A 61 11.76 1.55 -9.51
N THR A 62 11.95 2.20 -8.35
CA THR A 62 11.61 3.61 -8.19
C THR A 62 12.32 4.49 -9.23
N ARG A 63 13.61 4.24 -9.48
CA ARG A 63 14.38 4.98 -10.49
C ARG A 63 13.86 4.74 -11.91
N ILE A 64 13.58 3.49 -12.28
CA ILE A 64 13.02 3.13 -13.59
C ILE A 64 11.65 3.78 -13.79
N THR A 65 10.76 3.66 -12.81
CA THR A 65 9.43 4.26 -12.83
C THR A 65 9.51 5.76 -12.98
N THR A 66 10.38 6.44 -12.23
CA THR A 66 10.58 7.89 -12.32
C THR A 66 11.08 8.31 -13.70
N LEU A 67 12.05 7.59 -14.26
CA LEU A 67 12.59 7.87 -15.58
C LEU A 67 11.53 7.73 -16.68
N LEU A 68 10.72 6.66 -16.61
CA LEU A 68 9.65 6.42 -17.57
C LEU A 68 8.53 7.44 -17.44
N LYS A 69 8.11 7.77 -16.21
CA LYS A 69 7.14 8.85 -15.94
C LYS A 69 7.60 10.17 -16.54
N ASN A 70 8.83 10.59 -16.26
CA ASN A 70 9.36 11.87 -16.74
C ASN A 70 9.51 11.95 -18.26
N PHE A 71 9.77 10.83 -18.94
CA PHE A 71 9.99 10.81 -20.37
C PHE A 71 8.70 10.63 -21.18
N PHE A 72 7.80 9.75 -20.72
CA PHE A 72 6.57 9.41 -21.44
C PHE A 72 5.32 10.11 -20.92
N ASP A 73 5.40 10.83 -19.79
CA ASP A 73 4.26 11.48 -19.14
C ASP A 73 3.11 10.50 -18.82
N VAL A 74 3.47 9.23 -18.54
CA VAL A 74 2.52 8.16 -18.18
C VAL A 74 2.66 7.85 -16.70
N ASP A 75 1.61 8.09 -15.92
CA ASP A 75 1.50 7.59 -14.55
C ASP A 75 0.60 6.34 -14.49
N PRO A 76 1.17 5.11 -14.48
CA PRO A 76 0.40 3.87 -14.50
C PRO A 76 -0.45 3.66 -13.25
N GLU A 77 -0.17 4.39 -12.16
CA GLU A 77 -0.89 4.27 -10.90
C GLU A 77 -2.21 5.06 -10.92
N GLN A 78 -2.28 6.21 -11.61
CA GLN A 78 -3.42 7.15 -11.55
C GLN A 78 -4.57 6.91 -12.52
N GLU A 79 -4.34 6.24 -13.66
CA GLU A 79 -5.32 6.21 -14.76
C GLU A 79 -6.64 5.50 -14.43
N ASP A 80 -6.62 4.53 -13.51
CA ASP A 80 -7.78 3.68 -13.23
C ASP A 80 -8.49 4.07 -11.91
N GLU A 81 -7.99 5.10 -11.22
CA GLU A 81 -8.47 5.51 -9.90
C GLU A 81 -9.73 6.39 -9.98
N GLU A 82 -10.76 6.04 -9.21
CA GLU A 82 -11.95 6.88 -9.04
C GLU A 82 -12.20 7.14 -7.55
N SER A 83 -12.62 8.36 -7.22
CA SER A 83 -12.96 8.78 -5.85
C SER A 83 -14.18 9.70 -5.82
N ASN A 84 -14.87 9.76 -4.68
CA ASN A 84 -16.11 10.53 -4.51
C ASN A 84 -15.95 11.93 -3.93
N ILE A 85 -14.77 12.55 -4.05
CA ILE A 85 -14.49 13.85 -3.45
C ILE A 85 -15.58 14.87 -3.84
N GLY A 86 -16.43 15.27 -2.88
CA GLY A 86 -17.42 16.34 -3.04
C GLY A 86 -18.85 15.94 -3.47
N GLU A 87 -19.12 14.67 -3.83
CA GLU A 87 -20.45 14.29 -4.37
C GLU A 87 -21.02 13.00 -3.73
N LYS A 88 -22.07 13.15 -2.92
CA LYS A 88 -22.74 12.01 -2.24
C LYS A 88 -23.28 10.96 -3.22
N GLN A 89 -23.83 11.37 -4.35
CA GLN A 89 -24.35 10.45 -5.38
C GLN A 89 -23.24 9.62 -6.03
N HIS A 90 -22.07 10.24 -6.26
CA HIS A 90 -20.90 9.54 -6.80
C HIS A 90 -20.35 8.52 -5.80
N ARG A 91 -20.36 8.86 -4.50
CA ARG A 91 -20.00 7.93 -3.43
C ARG A 91 -20.87 6.69 -3.43
N ASP A 92 -22.19 6.86 -3.42
CA ASP A 92 -23.11 5.73 -3.32
C ASP A 92 -22.96 4.78 -4.52
N ARG A 93 -22.61 5.31 -5.71
CA ARG A 93 -22.22 4.51 -6.87
C ARG A 93 -20.92 3.72 -6.63
N ILE A 94 -19.83 4.37 -6.19
CA ILE A 94 -18.56 3.65 -5.92
C ILE A 94 -18.77 2.59 -4.84
N VAL A 95 -19.45 2.92 -3.76
CA VAL A 95 -19.76 1.98 -2.67
C VAL A 95 -20.58 0.81 -3.21
N GLN A 96 -21.60 1.05 -4.03
CA GLN A 96 -22.39 -0.02 -4.65
C GLN A 96 -21.54 -0.92 -5.58
N GLU A 97 -20.58 -0.35 -6.31
CA GLU A 97 -19.66 -1.14 -7.14
C GLU A 97 -18.67 -1.95 -6.28
N LEU A 98 -18.22 -1.41 -5.15
CA LEU A 98 -17.36 -2.10 -4.19
C LEU A 98 -18.10 -3.19 -3.39
N ASP A 99 -19.32 -2.91 -2.93
CA ASP A 99 -20.17 -3.82 -2.16
C ASP A 99 -20.64 -5.05 -2.95
N ARG A 100 -20.41 -5.08 -4.27
CA ARG A 100 -20.50 -6.31 -5.08
C ARG A 100 -19.38 -7.31 -4.78
N ASN A 101 -18.35 -6.90 -4.05
CA ASN A 101 -17.20 -7.72 -3.68
C ASN A 101 -17.21 -8.02 -2.17
N GLU A 102 -16.46 -9.04 -1.75
CA GLU A 102 -16.23 -9.32 -0.34
C GLU A 102 -15.46 -8.16 0.30
N SER A 103 -15.95 -7.66 1.44
CA SER A 103 -15.31 -6.56 2.17
C SER A 103 -14.41 -7.11 3.28
N HIS A 104 -13.22 -6.55 3.40
CA HIS A 104 -12.17 -6.99 4.32
C HIS A 104 -11.93 -5.99 5.44
N SER A 105 -11.71 -6.51 6.64
CA SER A 105 -11.36 -5.72 7.83
C SER A 105 -9.85 -5.48 7.91
N LEU A 106 -9.39 -4.50 8.69
CA LEU A 106 -7.95 -4.26 8.88
C LEU A 106 -7.27 -5.28 9.83
N ASP A 107 -7.98 -6.31 10.29
CA ASP A 107 -7.48 -7.32 11.24
C ASP A 107 -7.05 -8.63 10.56
N GLU A 108 -7.16 -8.73 9.25
CA GLU A 108 -6.68 -9.88 8.48
C GLU A 108 -5.26 -9.71 7.93
N SER A 109 -4.71 -10.80 7.37
CA SER A 109 -3.47 -10.75 6.60
C SER A 109 -3.74 -10.34 5.16
N PHE A 110 -2.88 -9.47 4.65
CA PHE A 110 -2.87 -8.96 3.27
C PHE A 110 -1.65 -9.45 2.47
N THR A 111 -0.93 -10.46 2.97
CA THR A 111 0.18 -11.09 2.26
C THR A 111 -0.29 -11.66 0.92
N PHE A 112 0.39 -11.31 -0.18
CA PHE A 112 0.09 -11.74 -1.55
C PHE A 112 -1.32 -11.38 -2.06
N LYS A 113 -1.98 -10.39 -1.45
CA LYS A 113 -3.29 -9.87 -1.88
C LYS A 113 -3.13 -8.50 -2.51
N ARG A 114 -4.01 -8.15 -3.46
CA ARG A 114 -3.96 -6.85 -4.14
C ARG A 114 -5.18 -6.01 -3.78
N PRO A 115 -5.01 -4.72 -3.44
CA PRO A 115 -6.16 -3.88 -3.20
C PRO A 115 -6.87 -3.62 -4.52
N TYR A 116 -8.17 -3.35 -4.42
CA TYR A 116 -8.97 -2.79 -5.49
C TYR A 116 -9.57 -1.45 -5.07
N GLY A 117 -9.94 -1.31 -3.80
CA GLY A 117 -10.54 -0.09 -3.28
C GLY A 117 -10.68 -0.11 -1.77
N PHE A 118 -11.14 1.00 -1.22
CA PHE A 118 -11.50 1.07 0.18
C PHE A 118 -12.64 2.08 0.39
N VAL A 119 -13.32 1.91 1.51
CA VAL A 119 -14.25 2.89 2.07
C VAL A 119 -13.71 3.30 3.43
N LEU A 120 -13.62 4.60 3.69
CA LEU A 120 -13.24 5.19 4.96
C LEU A 120 -14.18 6.34 5.28
N ASN A 121 -15.03 6.15 6.31
CA ASN A 121 -16.10 7.08 6.66
C ASN A 121 -16.99 7.43 5.44
N ASP A 122 -16.88 8.66 4.94
CA ASP A 122 -17.65 9.22 3.83
C ASP A 122 -16.89 9.21 2.50
N ARG A 123 -15.68 8.65 2.45
CA ARG A 123 -14.90 8.50 1.21
C ARG A 123 -14.80 7.05 0.76
N ALA A 124 -14.90 6.87 -0.54
CA ALA A 124 -14.75 5.62 -1.25
C ALA A 124 -13.79 5.83 -2.42
N TYR A 125 -12.84 4.92 -2.56
CA TYR A 125 -11.88 4.85 -3.66
C TYR A 125 -11.97 3.47 -4.31
N LYS A 126 -11.87 3.41 -5.64
CA LYS A 126 -11.78 2.16 -6.41
C LYS A 126 -10.73 2.27 -7.50
N GLY A 127 -10.36 1.13 -8.08
CA GLY A 127 -9.35 1.05 -9.14
C GLY A 127 -7.90 1.09 -8.66
N LEU A 128 -7.68 1.01 -7.35
CA LEU A 128 -6.35 0.98 -6.76
C LEU A 128 -5.61 -0.30 -7.20
N LYS A 129 -4.31 -0.17 -7.47
CA LYS A 129 -3.46 -1.28 -7.94
C LYS A 129 -2.46 -1.79 -6.92
N THR A 130 -2.00 -0.91 -6.04
CA THR A 130 -0.91 -1.15 -5.10
C THR A 130 -1.33 -0.73 -3.70
N TRP A 131 -0.78 -1.39 -2.69
CA TRP A 131 -1.01 -1.04 -1.29
C TRP A 131 -0.41 0.32 -0.96
N LYS A 132 0.71 0.66 -1.61
CA LYS A 132 1.29 2.00 -1.58
C LYS A 132 0.25 3.06 -1.91
N ASN A 133 -0.49 2.88 -3.00
CA ASN A 133 -1.44 3.88 -3.45
C ASN A 133 -2.63 4.03 -2.49
N LEU A 134 -3.16 2.91 -2.01
CA LEU A 134 -4.16 2.90 -0.93
C LEU A 134 -3.67 3.65 0.31
N TYR A 135 -2.44 3.39 0.74
CA TYR A 135 -1.84 4.04 1.90
C TYR A 135 -1.73 5.56 1.72
N LEU A 136 -1.26 6.03 0.55
CA LEU A 136 -1.15 7.46 0.25
C LEU A 136 -2.52 8.15 0.24
N HIS A 137 -3.57 7.50 -0.29
CA HIS A 137 -4.93 8.05 -0.23
C HIS A 137 -5.48 8.18 1.19
N VAL A 138 -5.16 7.23 2.07
CA VAL A 138 -5.50 7.35 3.50
C VAL A 138 -4.76 8.53 4.14
N LEU A 139 -3.47 8.72 3.83
CA LEU A 139 -2.70 9.87 4.34
C LEU A 139 -3.30 11.19 3.87
N ASN A 140 -3.64 11.31 2.59
CA ASN A 140 -4.31 12.49 2.04
C ASN A 140 -5.65 12.76 2.73
N TYR A 141 -6.48 11.73 2.90
CA TYR A 141 -7.76 11.85 3.62
C TYR A 141 -7.55 12.39 5.05
N LEU A 142 -6.58 11.87 5.79
CA LEU A 142 -6.33 12.27 7.17
C LEU A 142 -5.80 13.71 7.25
N TYR A 143 -4.92 14.11 6.33
CA TYR A 143 -4.46 15.49 6.22
C TYR A 143 -5.62 16.43 5.93
N GLU A 144 -6.46 16.12 4.94
CA GLU A 144 -7.62 16.95 4.59
C GLU A 144 -8.64 17.06 5.73
N SER A 145 -8.75 16.03 6.58
CA SER A 145 -9.66 16.05 7.73
C SER A 145 -9.17 16.97 8.87
N ASP A 146 -7.87 17.02 9.12
CA ASP A 146 -7.25 17.85 10.16
C ASP A 146 -5.73 17.99 9.89
N PRO A 147 -5.31 19.04 9.15
CA PRO A 147 -3.90 19.23 8.77
C PRO A 147 -2.97 19.41 9.97
N SER A 148 -3.43 20.12 11.00
CA SER A 148 -2.64 20.41 12.20
C SER A 148 -2.37 19.14 13.00
N ARG A 149 -3.39 18.30 13.17
CA ARG A 149 -3.25 17.00 13.81
C ARG A 149 -2.39 16.07 12.98
N PHE A 150 -2.49 16.10 11.65
CA PHE A 150 -1.69 15.25 10.77
C PHE A 150 -0.20 15.48 10.97
N VAL A 151 0.24 16.74 10.90
CA VAL A 151 1.65 17.12 11.11
C VAL A 151 2.11 16.72 12.52
N THR A 152 1.27 16.98 13.53
CA THR A 152 1.60 16.63 14.92
C THR A 152 1.76 15.11 15.10
N VAL A 153 0.84 14.31 14.56
CA VAL A 153 0.86 12.85 14.68
C VAL A 153 2.05 12.27 13.93
N THR A 154 2.29 12.68 12.69
CA THR A 154 3.35 12.11 11.84
C THR A 154 4.76 12.42 12.35
N GLN A 155 4.95 13.51 13.10
CA GLN A 155 6.22 13.88 13.72
C GLN A 155 6.45 13.28 15.11
N ASP A 156 5.48 12.52 15.64
CA ASP A 156 5.60 11.87 16.93
C ASP A 156 6.66 10.74 16.90
N LYS A 157 7.51 10.67 17.94
CA LYS A 157 8.61 9.68 18.03
C LYS A 157 8.15 8.23 18.00
N THR A 158 6.89 7.94 18.28
CA THR A 158 6.31 6.59 18.14
C THR A 158 6.32 6.09 16.69
N TRP A 159 6.54 6.97 15.70
CA TRP A 159 6.72 6.61 14.29
C TRP A 159 8.15 6.27 13.91
N ILE A 160 9.08 6.31 14.86
CA ILE A 160 10.43 5.82 14.69
C ILE A 160 10.47 4.37 15.16
N SER A 161 10.89 3.46 14.28
CA SER A 161 11.03 2.05 14.60
C SER A 161 12.14 1.81 15.63
N ARG A 162 12.18 0.61 16.24
CA ARG A 162 13.29 0.22 17.14
C ARG A 162 14.67 0.22 16.47
N ARG A 163 14.71 0.21 15.13
CA ARG A 163 15.93 0.27 14.32
C ARG A 163 16.24 1.68 13.84
N ASP A 164 15.62 2.69 14.46
CA ASP A 164 15.78 4.12 14.14
C ASP A 164 15.33 4.53 12.72
N ASN A 165 14.58 3.67 12.03
CA ASN A 165 13.96 4.03 10.75
C ASN A 165 12.64 4.78 10.99
N PRO A 166 12.48 6.02 10.53
CA PRO A 166 11.24 6.77 10.63
C PRO A 166 10.20 6.30 9.59
N ALA A 167 8.91 6.35 9.95
CA ALA A 167 7.82 6.13 8.99
C ALA A 167 7.46 7.40 8.20
N PHE A 168 7.74 8.58 8.76
CA PHE A 168 7.54 9.89 8.15
C PHE A 168 8.74 10.78 8.43
N SER A 169 9.13 11.60 7.45
CA SER A 169 10.17 12.61 7.63
C SER A 169 9.94 13.83 6.74
N ALA A 170 10.45 15.00 7.12
CA ALA A 170 10.57 16.16 6.24
C ALA A 170 11.75 16.03 5.27
N ASN A 171 12.69 15.12 5.55
CA ASN A 171 13.85 14.84 4.72
C ASN A 171 13.70 13.46 4.05
N PRO A 172 13.54 13.40 2.71
CA PRO A 172 13.35 12.13 2.00
C PRO A 172 14.56 11.20 2.10
N SER A 173 15.77 11.72 2.38
CA SER A 173 16.98 10.89 2.51
C SER A 173 17.03 10.06 3.79
N GLU A 174 16.12 10.31 4.75
CA GLU A 174 16.00 9.53 5.98
C GLU A 174 15.10 8.29 5.82
N LEU A 175 14.48 8.13 4.64
CA LEU A 175 13.60 7.03 4.29
C LEU A 175 14.29 6.16 3.22
N ARG A 176 14.00 4.86 3.22
CA ARG A 176 14.52 3.94 2.20
C ARG A 176 13.92 4.23 0.85
N VAL A 177 12.60 4.35 0.81
CA VAL A 177 11.88 4.86 -0.36
C VAL A 177 10.86 5.88 0.12
N ALA A 178 11.10 7.14 -0.22
CA ALA A 178 10.25 8.26 0.12
C ALA A 178 9.15 8.48 -0.92
N ALA A 179 7.90 8.62 -0.46
CA ALA A 179 6.82 9.19 -1.26
C ALA A 179 6.41 10.55 -0.68
N PRO A 180 6.25 11.60 -1.50
CA PRO A 180 5.77 12.89 -1.03
C PRO A 180 4.33 12.76 -0.52
N ILE A 181 4.04 13.41 0.60
CA ILE A 181 2.71 13.51 1.21
C ILE A 181 2.44 14.97 1.62
N PRO A 182 1.18 15.35 1.90
CA PRO A 182 0.86 16.71 2.30
C PRO A 182 1.60 17.19 3.56
N GLY A 183 1.78 18.51 3.68
CA GLY A 183 2.44 19.13 4.82
C GLY A 183 3.97 19.19 4.75
N ASP A 184 4.54 19.17 3.54
CA ASP A 184 5.99 19.16 3.29
C ASP A 184 6.70 17.97 3.94
N LEU A 185 6.04 16.81 3.89
CA LEU A 185 6.50 15.55 4.49
C LEU A 185 6.63 14.46 3.42
N TYR A 186 7.30 13.39 3.81
CA TYR A 186 7.46 12.17 3.06
C TYR A 186 7.07 10.97 3.93
N ALA A 187 6.46 9.96 3.31
CA ALA A 187 6.18 8.67 3.93
C ALA A 187 7.14 7.60 3.42
N GLU A 188 7.55 6.69 4.31
CA GLU A 188 8.19 5.43 3.92
C GLU A 188 7.17 4.55 3.20
N ILE A 189 7.52 4.11 1.99
CA ILE A 189 6.66 3.26 1.14
C ILE A 189 7.30 1.93 0.76
N ASN A 190 8.55 1.66 1.15
CA ASN A 190 9.19 0.35 1.01
C ASN A 190 8.74 -0.61 2.13
N LEU A 191 7.44 -0.87 2.17
CA LEU A 191 6.76 -1.61 3.23
C LEU A 191 5.91 -2.73 2.63
N SER A 192 5.77 -3.84 3.35
CA SER A 192 4.77 -4.85 3.01
C SER A 192 3.35 -4.29 3.17
N ALA A 193 2.37 -4.90 2.48
CA ALA A 193 0.95 -4.59 2.65
C ALA A 193 0.53 -4.56 4.13
N ASN A 194 0.94 -5.57 4.89
CA ASN A 194 0.66 -5.68 6.32
C ASN A 194 1.29 -4.53 7.13
N SER A 195 2.50 -4.11 6.78
CA SER A 195 3.18 -2.98 7.43
C SER A 195 2.48 -1.66 7.15
N MET A 196 2.01 -1.43 5.92
CA MET A 196 1.20 -0.26 5.57
C MET A 196 -0.15 -0.28 6.31
N VAL A 197 -0.86 -1.41 6.32
CA VAL A 197 -2.12 -1.56 7.07
C VAL A 197 -1.92 -1.34 8.57
N LYS A 198 -0.81 -1.81 9.14
CA LYS A 198 -0.46 -1.54 10.54
C LYS A 198 -0.27 -0.03 10.78
N ASN A 199 0.38 0.68 9.88
CA ASN A 199 0.52 2.13 9.96
C ASN A 199 -0.86 2.82 9.86
N ILE A 200 -1.72 2.39 8.93
CA ILE A 200 -3.10 2.87 8.80
C ILE A 200 -3.86 2.69 10.11
N LYS A 201 -3.84 1.51 10.74
CA LYS A 201 -4.51 1.27 12.03
C LYS A 201 -4.03 2.21 13.11
N LYS A 202 -2.72 2.44 13.19
CA LYS A 202 -2.11 3.35 14.17
C LYS A 202 -2.53 4.80 13.91
N LEU A 203 -2.58 5.24 12.64
CA LEU A 203 -3.08 6.55 12.24
C LEU A 203 -4.55 6.73 12.60
N LEU A 204 -5.43 5.80 12.19
CA LEU A 204 -6.86 5.87 12.51
C LEU A 204 -7.10 5.94 14.03
N THR A 205 -6.38 5.13 14.80
CA THR A 205 -6.43 5.15 16.27
C THR A 205 -6.01 6.50 16.82
N SER A 206 -4.90 7.09 16.32
CA SER A 206 -4.44 8.42 16.72
C SER A 206 -5.42 9.52 16.35
N TYR A 207 -6.31 9.29 15.39
CA TYR A 207 -7.41 10.17 15.00
C TYR A 207 -8.72 9.93 15.78
N GLY A 208 -8.81 8.84 16.54
CA GLY A 208 -10.04 8.41 17.19
C GLY A 208 -11.06 7.83 16.21
N ILE A 209 -10.63 7.44 15.01
CA ILE A 209 -11.47 6.79 14.00
C ILE A 209 -11.49 5.29 14.31
N PRO A 210 -12.67 4.66 14.49
CA PRO A 210 -12.74 3.23 14.75
C PRO A 210 -12.27 2.46 13.51
N LEU A 211 -11.54 1.36 13.70
CA LEU A 211 -11.01 0.56 12.58
C LEU A 211 -12.13 0.00 11.69
N THR A 212 -13.32 -0.21 12.25
CA THR A 212 -14.53 -0.64 11.53
C THR A 212 -15.09 0.42 10.58
N ALA A 213 -14.66 1.68 10.69
CA ALA A 213 -15.00 2.73 9.72
C ALA A 213 -14.23 2.57 8.41
N MET A 214 -13.22 1.70 8.37
CA MET A 214 -12.49 1.36 7.16
C MET A 214 -12.82 -0.05 6.70
N LYS A 215 -13.17 -0.18 5.43
CA LYS A 215 -13.30 -1.46 4.73
C LYS A 215 -12.38 -1.46 3.53
N VAL A 216 -11.68 -2.56 3.30
CA VAL A 216 -10.83 -2.77 2.12
C VAL A 216 -11.51 -3.77 1.20
N TYR A 217 -11.35 -3.60 -0.10
CA TYR A 217 -11.86 -4.52 -1.12
C TYR A 217 -10.69 -4.98 -1.97
N LEU A 218 -10.59 -6.29 -2.21
CA LEU A 218 -9.47 -6.90 -2.91
C LEU A 218 -9.80 -7.17 -4.38
N ARG A 219 -8.76 -7.28 -5.21
CA ARG A 219 -8.90 -7.48 -6.65
C ARG A 219 -9.31 -8.90 -7.00
N GLU A 220 -8.82 -9.86 -6.23
CA GLU A 220 -9.05 -11.29 -6.42
C GLU A 220 -10.54 -11.64 -6.28
N ASP A 221 -11.23 -11.04 -5.31
CA ASP A 221 -12.67 -11.27 -5.08
C ASP A 221 -13.52 -10.69 -6.20
N ARG A 222 -13.15 -9.52 -6.70
CA ARG A 222 -13.78 -8.90 -7.87
C ARG A 222 -13.63 -9.78 -9.11
N ASP A 223 -12.43 -10.29 -9.37
CA ASP A 223 -12.14 -11.14 -10.53
C ASP A 223 -12.84 -12.51 -10.42
N ALA A 224 -13.02 -13.02 -9.20
CA ALA A 224 -13.82 -14.22 -8.93
C ALA A 224 -15.32 -13.98 -9.19
N ALA A 225 -15.88 -12.86 -8.70
CA ALA A 225 -17.28 -12.49 -8.93
C ALA A 225 -17.61 -12.30 -10.42
N ALA A 226 -16.71 -11.66 -11.18
CA ALA A 226 -16.88 -11.51 -12.63
C ALA A 226 -16.98 -12.86 -13.37
N LYS A 227 -16.22 -13.87 -12.92
CA LYS A 227 -16.25 -15.22 -13.53
C LYS A 227 -17.51 -16.01 -13.19
N SER A 228 -18.10 -15.80 -12.01
CA SER A 228 -19.36 -16.47 -11.64
C SER A 228 -20.57 -15.97 -12.45
N ASP A 229 -20.58 -14.69 -12.81
CA ASP A 229 -21.65 -14.10 -13.63
C ASP A 229 -21.60 -14.60 -15.08
N ASP A 230 -20.40 -14.73 -15.66
CA ASP A 230 -20.20 -15.28 -17.02
C ASP A 230 -20.51 -16.79 -17.11
N SER A 231 -20.44 -17.51 -15.99
CA SER A 231 -20.73 -18.96 -15.93
C SER A 231 -22.22 -19.27 -15.74
N SER A 232 -23.06 -18.25 -15.52
CA SER A 232 -24.49 -18.37 -15.22
C SER A 232 -25.40 -17.94 -16.38
N ASN A 233 -24.83 -17.70 -17.57
CA ASN A 233 -25.51 -17.23 -18.78
C ASN A 233 -25.28 -18.19 -19.96
#